data_AF-A0A355D979-F1
#
_entry.id   AF-A0A355D979-F1
#
_cell.length_a   1.000
_cell.length_b   1.000
_cell.length_c   1.000
_cell.angle_alpha   90.00
_cell.angle_beta   90.00
_cell.angle_gamma   90.00
#
_symmetry.space_group_name_H-M   'P 1'
#
loop_
_entity.id
_entity.type
_entity.pdbx_description
1 polymer ?
#
loop_
_entity_poly.entity_id
_entity_poly.type
_entity_poly.pdbx_seq_one_letter_code
_entity_poly.pdbx_strand_id
1 'polypeptide(L)'
;ELALGWCTYNGDHMSMYSVNCSIPKTLVRYLVDYVADHESTPDISKILIDILDTPVSPELLPKDKDGNITQKTEDIVGPYELHDFFLYHFMKHGASKERIEFLAKAAFKGIYDDEVISKWLNKFMTRFFTQQFKRSALPDGPKIGSISLSPRGDLRMPSDASYNGFL
;
A
#
# COMPACT_ATOMS: atom_id res chain seq x y z
N GLU A 1 2.96 0.61 0.30
CA GLU A 1 4.12 0.82 -0.62
C GLU A 1 4.95 -0.43 -0.83
N LEU A 2 5.46 -1.06 0.23
CA LEU A 2 6.35 -2.23 0.12
C LEU A 2 5.77 -3.37 -0.72
N ALA A 3 4.47 -3.68 -0.59
CA ALA A 3 3.79 -4.70 -1.38
C ALA A 3 3.92 -4.46 -2.90
N LEU A 4 3.73 -3.21 -3.33
CA LEU A 4 3.77 -2.80 -4.73
C LEU A 4 5.18 -2.39 -5.18
N GLY A 5 6.15 -2.37 -4.26
CA GLY A 5 7.48 -1.80 -4.48
C GLY A 5 7.42 -0.34 -4.92
N TRP A 6 6.47 0.42 -4.39
CA TRP A 6 6.31 1.85 -4.65
C TRP A 6 7.23 2.66 -3.75
N CYS A 7 8.53 2.51 -3.99
CA CYS A 7 9.63 3.14 -3.27
C CYS A 7 10.88 3.11 -4.15
N THR A 8 11.84 3.97 -3.86
CA THR A 8 13.16 3.96 -4.52
C THR A 8 14.05 2.96 -3.79
N TYR A 9 14.64 2.02 -4.55
CA TYR A 9 15.61 1.09 -3.96
C TYR A 9 16.85 1.88 -3.53
N ASN A 10 17.25 1.71 -2.28
CA ASN A 10 18.31 2.49 -1.62
C ASN A 10 18.03 4.02 -1.54
N GLY A 11 16.76 4.40 -1.62
CA GLY A 11 16.28 5.76 -1.34
C GLY A 11 15.34 5.76 -0.13
N ASP A 12 14.09 6.18 -0.33
CA ASP A 12 13.07 6.32 0.71
C ASP A 12 12.73 5.03 1.47
N HIS A 13 12.99 3.85 0.92
CA HIS A 13 12.75 2.61 1.64
C HIS A 13 13.84 2.28 2.69
N MET A 14 15.02 2.91 2.60
CA MET A 14 16.15 2.62 3.46
C MET A 14 16.12 3.51 4.71
N SER A 15 16.39 2.92 5.87
CA SER A 15 16.40 3.59 7.17
C SER A 15 17.16 2.74 8.17
N MET A 16 17.46 3.30 9.36
CA MET A 16 17.99 2.50 10.47
C MET A 16 16.90 1.62 11.10
N TYR A 17 15.67 2.13 11.14
CA TYR A 17 14.52 1.42 11.68
C TYR A 17 13.23 1.96 11.04
N SER A 18 12.40 1.06 10.49
CA SER A 18 11.18 1.41 9.77
C SER A 18 9.96 1.15 10.65
N VAL A 19 9.45 2.22 11.28
CA VAL A 19 8.31 2.14 12.22
C VAL A 19 6.98 1.79 11.53
N ASN A 20 6.86 2.11 10.23
CA ASN A 20 5.62 1.94 9.45
C ASN A 20 5.69 0.75 8.47
N CYS A 21 6.72 -0.10 8.54
CA CYS A 21 6.96 -1.16 7.55
C CYS A 21 5.84 -2.21 7.42
N SER A 22 5.01 -2.33 8.46
CA SER A 22 3.92 -3.32 8.55
C SER A 22 2.53 -2.68 8.59
N ILE A 23 2.42 -1.35 8.47
CA ILE A 23 1.14 -0.64 8.53
C ILE A 23 0.61 -0.40 7.11
N PRO A 24 -0.52 -1.00 6.71
CA PRO A 24 -1.14 -0.74 5.41
C PRO A 24 -1.64 0.71 5.32
N LYS A 25 -1.73 1.26 4.10
CA LYS A 25 -2.03 2.69 3.93
C LYS A 25 -3.45 3.05 4.37
N THR A 26 -4.39 2.14 4.19
CA THR A 26 -5.73 2.27 4.76
C THR A 26 -5.69 2.49 6.27
N LEU A 27 -4.87 1.73 7.01
CA LEU A 27 -4.75 1.85 8.47
C LEU A 27 -4.02 3.12 8.92
N VAL A 28 -3.04 3.62 8.15
CA VAL A 28 -2.33 4.87 8.51
C VAL A 28 -3.31 6.03 8.70
N ARG A 29 -4.30 6.17 7.81
CA ARG A 29 -5.30 7.25 7.92
C ARG A 29 -6.10 7.15 9.22
N TYR A 30 -6.58 5.95 9.55
CA TYR A 30 -7.30 5.72 10.81
C TYR A 30 -6.45 5.98 12.05
N LEU A 31 -5.15 5.65 12.03
CA LEU A 31 -4.26 5.89 13.17
C LEU A 31 -4.03 7.39 13.40
N VAL A 32 -3.86 8.16 12.32
CA VAL A 32 -3.69 9.62 12.41
C VAL A 32 -4.98 10.27 12.91
N ASP A 33 -6.12 9.84 12.38
CA ASP A 33 -7.45 10.31 12.77
C ASP A 33 -7.73 10.05 14.26
N TYR A 34 -7.47 8.81 14.71
CA TYR A 34 -7.61 8.43 16.11
C TYR A 34 -6.76 9.31 17.04
N VAL A 35 -5.49 9.54 16.68
CA VAL A 35 -4.57 10.39 17.46
C VAL A 35 -5.02 11.84 17.45
N ALA A 36 -5.55 12.35 16.34
CA ALA A 36 -6.07 13.71 16.24
C ALA A 36 -7.25 13.92 17.20
N ASP A 37 -8.13 12.94 17.32
CA ASP A 37 -9.35 13.05 18.13
C ASP A 37 -9.13 12.78 19.63
N HIS A 38 -8.24 11.83 19.98
CA HIS A 38 -8.19 11.28 21.34
C HIS A 38 -6.89 11.61 22.10
N GLU A 39 -5.79 11.85 21.40
CA GLU A 39 -4.45 11.91 22.01
C GLU A 39 -3.74 13.26 21.78
N SER A 40 -4.42 14.21 21.11
CA SER A 40 -3.83 15.47 20.66
C SER A 40 -4.48 16.70 21.30
N THR A 41 -3.71 17.77 21.43
CA THR A 41 -4.26 19.09 21.78
C THR A 41 -5.10 19.64 20.61
N PRO A 42 -6.02 20.59 20.85
CA PRO A 42 -6.88 21.14 19.79
C PRO A 42 -6.12 21.72 18.59
N ASP A 43 -4.93 22.29 18.80
CA ASP A 43 -4.13 22.85 17.70
C ASP A 43 -3.44 21.74 16.88
N ILE A 44 -2.95 20.69 17.52
CA ILE A 44 -2.36 19.53 16.84
C ILE A 44 -3.42 18.73 16.09
N SER A 45 -4.59 18.53 16.71
CA SER A 45 -5.74 17.87 16.08
C SER A 45 -6.09 18.53 14.73
N LYS A 46 -6.24 19.86 14.70
CA LYS A 46 -6.51 20.61 13.46
C LYS A 46 -5.45 20.38 12.38
N ILE A 47 -4.17 20.33 12.76
CA ILE A 47 -3.06 20.09 11.82
C ILE A 47 -3.13 18.66 11.26
N LEU A 48 -3.41 17.67 12.09
CA LEU A 48 -3.52 16.27 11.66
C LEU A 48 -4.71 16.05 10.74
N ILE A 49 -5.86 16.68 11.02
CA ILE A 49 -7.02 16.67 10.12
C ILE A 49 -6.70 17.34 8.78
N ASP A 50 -6.01 18.49 8.79
CA ASP A 50 -5.57 19.16 7.55
C ASP A 50 -4.63 18.28 6.70
N ILE A 51 -3.73 17.54 7.34
CA ILE A 51 -2.89 16.52 6.68
C ILE A 51 -3.74 15.40 6.08
N LEU A 52 -4.78 14.93 6.77
CA LEU A 52 -5.66 13.87 6.27
C LEU A 52 -6.52 14.32 5.08
N ASP A 53 -6.98 15.57 5.08
CA ASP A 53 -7.79 16.17 4.02
C ASP A 53 -6.96 16.54 2.79
N THR A 54 -5.65 16.71 2.95
CA THR A 54 -4.73 16.96 1.85
C THR A 54 -4.63 15.73 0.93
N PRO A 55 -4.95 15.85 -0.37
CA PRO A 55 -4.86 14.73 -1.32
C PRO A 55 -3.43 14.20 -1.46
N VAL A 56 -3.29 12.88 -1.58
CA VAL A 56 -1.98 12.22 -1.76
C VAL A 56 -1.43 12.47 -3.18
N SER A 57 -0.41 13.33 -3.27
CA SER A 57 0.32 13.68 -4.51
C SER A 57 1.69 13.00 -4.57
N PRO A 58 2.24 12.67 -5.75
CA PRO A 58 3.66 12.38 -5.91
C PRO A 58 4.47 13.63 -5.56
N GLU A 59 5.32 13.55 -4.54
CA GLU A 59 6.10 14.68 -4.01
C GLU A 59 7.08 15.31 -5.03
N LEU A 60 7.42 14.58 -6.09
CA LEU A 60 8.49 14.91 -7.03
C LEU A 60 8.02 15.59 -8.32
N LEU A 61 6.71 15.73 -8.55
CA LEU A 61 6.22 16.40 -9.76
C LEU A 61 5.92 17.86 -9.48
N PRO A 62 6.39 18.80 -10.33
CA PRO A 62 6.04 20.19 -10.18
C PRO A 62 4.53 20.34 -10.27
N LYS A 63 3.98 21.16 -9.36
CA LYS A 63 2.61 21.67 -9.47
C LYS A 63 2.43 22.34 -10.84
N ASP A 64 1.20 22.39 -11.35
CA ASP A 64 0.95 23.18 -12.56
C ASP A 64 1.28 24.67 -12.35
N LYS A 65 1.20 25.45 -13.44
CA LYS A 65 1.45 26.90 -13.43
C LYS A 65 0.54 27.65 -12.44
N ASP A 66 -0.56 27.04 -12.00
CA ASP A 66 -1.55 27.60 -11.09
C ASP A 66 -1.43 27.03 -9.65
N GLY A 67 -0.41 26.20 -9.37
CA GLY A 67 -0.14 25.64 -8.05
C GLY A 67 -0.98 24.42 -7.66
N ASN A 68 -1.78 23.87 -8.58
CA ASN A 68 -2.58 22.68 -8.33
C ASN A 68 -1.76 21.40 -8.52
N ILE A 69 -2.13 20.39 -7.74
CA ILE A 69 -1.60 19.03 -7.87
C ILE A 69 -2.17 18.42 -9.15
N THR A 70 -1.30 18.18 -10.13
CA THR A 70 -1.66 17.69 -11.47
C THR A 70 -1.84 16.18 -11.56
N GLN A 71 -1.33 15.41 -10.60
CA GLN A 71 -1.39 13.95 -10.63
C GLN A 71 -1.55 13.40 -9.22
N LYS A 72 -2.55 12.54 -8.97
CA LYS A 72 -2.67 11.82 -7.69
C LYS A 72 -1.88 10.52 -7.79
N THR A 73 -1.19 10.14 -6.72
CA THR A 73 -0.40 8.89 -6.71
C THR A 73 -1.28 7.67 -7.01
N GLU A 74 -2.52 7.69 -6.55
CA GLU A 74 -3.50 6.62 -6.78
C GLU A 74 -3.90 6.47 -8.25
N ASP A 75 -3.81 7.52 -9.07
CA ASP A 75 -4.07 7.42 -10.52
C ASP A 75 -3.02 6.51 -11.19
N ILE A 76 -1.80 6.50 -10.65
CA ILE A 76 -0.71 5.66 -11.14
C ILE A 76 -0.74 4.30 -10.45
N VAL A 77 -0.88 4.25 -9.12
CA VAL A 77 -0.70 3.02 -8.34
C VAL A 77 -1.98 2.19 -8.24
N GLY A 78 -3.13 2.84 -8.30
CA GLY A 78 -4.45 2.29 -8.01
C GLY A 78 -4.91 2.55 -6.58
N PRO A 79 -6.20 2.33 -6.28
CA PRO A 79 -6.75 2.56 -4.95
C PRO A 79 -6.07 1.70 -3.90
N TYR A 80 -5.59 2.32 -2.80
CA TYR A 80 -4.91 1.56 -1.74
C TYR A 80 -5.81 0.54 -1.06
N GLU A 81 -7.11 0.79 -0.96
CA GLU A 81 -8.05 -0.16 -0.34
C GLU A 81 -8.18 -1.47 -1.12
N LEU A 82 -8.12 -1.43 -2.46
CA LEU A 82 -8.09 -2.63 -3.29
C LEU A 82 -6.78 -3.40 -3.06
N HIS A 83 -5.64 -2.70 -3.08
CA HIS A 83 -4.33 -3.33 -2.89
C HIS A 83 -4.16 -3.92 -1.50
N ASP A 84 -4.61 -3.23 -0.46
CA ASP A 84 -4.58 -3.73 0.91
C ASP A 84 -5.51 -4.95 1.07
N PHE A 85 -6.68 -4.95 0.41
CA PHE A 85 -7.59 -6.10 0.34
C PHE A 85 -6.95 -7.31 -0.35
N PHE A 86 -6.35 -7.10 -1.54
CA PHE A 86 -5.65 -8.16 -2.27
C PHE A 86 -4.49 -8.72 -1.45
N LEU A 87 -3.69 -7.84 -0.85
CA LEU A 87 -2.57 -8.22 -0.01
C LEU A 87 -3.00 -9.06 1.17
N TYR A 88 -4.07 -8.67 1.86
CA TYR A 88 -4.62 -9.42 2.98
C TYR A 88 -5.00 -10.84 2.55
N HIS A 89 -5.80 -11.00 1.50
CA HIS A 89 -6.24 -12.32 1.07
C HIS A 89 -5.10 -13.17 0.50
N PHE A 90 -4.17 -12.56 -0.21
CA PHE A 90 -2.99 -13.25 -0.73
C PHE A 90 -2.08 -13.74 0.40
N MET A 91 -1.67 -12.85 1.32
CA MET A 91 -0.70 -13.17 2.37
C MET A 91 -1.30 -13.97 3.52
N LYS A 92 -2.51 -13.63 3.97
CA LYS A 92 -3.12 -14.25 5.15
C LYS A 92 -3.71 -15.62 4.83
N HIS A 93 -4.28 -15.78 3.63
CA HIS A 93 -5.07 -16.95 3.27
C HIS A 93 -4.46 -17.76 2.12
N GLY A 94 -3.39 -17.31 1.48
CA GLY A 94 -2.84 -17.98 0.29
C GLY A 94 -3.86 -18.09 -0.84
N ALA A 95 -4.80 -17.13 -0.93
CA ALA A 95 -5.88 -17.20 -1.89
C ALA A 95 -5.34 -17.06 -3.33
N SER A 96 -5.89 -17.85 -4.26
CA SER A 96 -5.61 -17.68 -5.68
C SER A 96 -6.15 -16.34 -6.19
N LYS A 97 -5.61 -15.89 -7.32
CA LYS A 97 -6.04 -14.66 -7.97
C LYS A 97 -7.54 -14.65 -8.26
N GLU A 98 -8.10 -15.74 -8.76
CA GLU A 98 -9.52 -15.87 -9.10
C GLU A 98 -10.38 -15.74 -7.84
N ARG A 99 -9.92 -16.34 -6.73
CA ARG A 99 -10.61 -16.23 -5.44
C ARG A 99 -10.56 -14.80 -4.91
N ILE A 100 -9.41 -14.13 -5.00
CA ILE A 100 -9.26 -12.73 -4.60
C ILE A 100 -10.17 -11.84 -5.43
N GLU A 101 -10.21 -12.04 -6.74
CA GLU A 101 -11.05 -11.29 -7.67
C GLU A 101 -12.54 -11.45 -7.35
N PHE A 102 -12.99 -12.69 -7.15
CA PHE A 102 -14.36 -12.99 -6.77
C PHE A 102 -14.76 -12.29 -5.46
N LEU A 103 -13.90 -12.36 -4.43
CA LEU A 103 -14.16 -11.73 -3.15
C LEU A 103 -14.18 -10.20 -3.26
N ALA A 104 -13.27 -9.62 -4.05
CA ALA A 104 -13.21 -8.17 -4.25
C ALA A 104 -14.45 -7.65 -5.00
N LYS A 105 -14.90 -8.33 -6.05
CA LYS A 105 -16.13 -7.96 -6.78
C LYS A 105 -17.36 -7.97 -5.89
N ALA A 106 -17.43 -8.91 -4.94
CA ALA A 106 -18.49 -8.95 -3.95
C ALA A 106 -18.36 -7.81 -2.92
N ALA A 107 -17.16 -7.59 -2.36
CA ALA A 107 -16.91 -6.61 -1.31
C ALA A 107 -17.06 -5.16 -1.78
N PHE A 108 -16.67 -4.88 -3.03
CA PHE A 108 -16.65 -3.53 -3.60
C PHE A 108 -17.76 -3.31 -4.64
N LYS A 109 -18.82 -4.12 -4.60
CA LYS A 109 -19.94 -4.01 -5.54
C LYS A 109 -20.57 -2.62 -5.49
N GLY A 110 -20.64 -1.96 -6.65
CA GLY A 110 -21.20 -0.61 -6.78
C GLY A 110 -20.24 0.51 -6.33
N ILE A 111 -19.02 0.16 -5.88
CA ILE A 111 -17.94 1.11 -5.61
C ILE A 111 -16.94 1.09 -6.78
N TYR A 112 -16.55 -0.10 -7.23
CA TYR A 112 -15.69 -0.30 -8.39
C TYR A 112 -16.34 -1.23 -9.40
N ASP A 113 -16.13 -0.94 -10.69
CA ASP A 113 -16.48 -1.85 -11.76
C ASP A 113 -15.56 -3.08 -11.73
N ASP A 114 -16.11 -4.21 -12.18
CA ASP A 114 -15.39 -5.47 -12.29
C ASP A 114 -14.05 -5.31 -13.04
N GLU A 115 -14.05 -4.54 -14.14
CA GLU A 115 -12.86 -4.28 -14.96
C GLU A 115 -11.77 -3.52 -14.19
N VAL A 116 -12.16 -2.59 -13.31
CA VAL A 116 -11.25 -1.82 -12.47
C VAL A 116 -10.58 -2.75 -11.45
N ILE A 117 -11.37 -3.64 -10.82
CA ILE A 117 -10.86 -4.63 -9.88
C ILE A 117 -9.88 -5.58 -10.59
N SER A 118 -10.25 -6.15 -11.73
CA SER A 118 -9.38 -7.05 -12.49
C SER A 118 -8.07 -6.36 -12.92
N LYS A 119 -8.16 -5.10 -13.40
CA LYS A 119 -7.00 -4.30 -13.80
C LYS A 119 -6.01 -4.12 -12.65
N TRP A 120 -6.49 -3.70 -11.48
CA TRP A 120 -5.63 -3.43 -10.34
C TRP A 120 -5.13 -4.71 -9.67
N LEU A 121 -5.91 -5.79 -9.67
CA LEU A 121 -5.45 -7.09 -9.20
C LEU A 121 -4.32 -7.64 -10.08
N ASN A 122 -4.45 -7.55 -11.41
CA ASN A 122 -3.36 -7.92 -12.32
C ASN A 122 -2.09 -7.12 -12.02
N LYS A 123 -2.22 -5.80 -11.84
CA LYS A 123 -1.09 -4.94 -11.49
C LYS A 123 -0.48 -5.30 -10.14
N PHE A 124 -1.32 -5.57 -9.13
CA PHE A 124 -0.88 -6.03 -7.82
C PHE A 124 -0.05 -7.30 -7.95
N MET A 125 -0.55 -8.32 -8.65
CA MET A 125 0.16 -9.59 -8.84
C MET A 125 1.52 -9.34 -9.53
N THR A 126 1.53 -8.68 -10.69
CA THR A 126 2.79 -8.39 -11.40
C THR A 126 3.81 -7.65 -10.51
N ARG A 127 3.37 -6.60 -9.81
CA ARG A 127 4.28 -5.78 -8.99
C ARG A 127 4.69 -6.47 -7.69
N PHE A 128 3.80 -7.22 -7.07
CA PHE A 128 4.12 -7.96 -5.86
C PHE A 128 5.31 -8.90 -6.12
N PHE A 129 5.26 -9.72 -7.17
CA PHE A 129 6.39 -10.61 -7.47
C PHE A 129 7.63 -9.87 -7.96
N THR A 130 7.48 -9.00 -8.99
CA THR A 130 8.64 -8.35 -9.63
C THR A 130 9.40 -7.36 -8.75
N GLN A 131 8.79 -6.90 -7.64
CA GLN A 131 9.42 -5.96 -6.71
C GLN A 131 9.96 -6.61 -5.44
N GLN A 132 10.01 -7.95 -5.38
CA GLN A 132 10.50 -8.66 -4.21
C GLN A 132 11.94 -8.30 -3.85
N PHE A 133 12.80 -7.99 -4.83
CA PHE A 133 14.18 -7.59 -4.57
C PHE A 133 14.29 -6.39 -3.60
N LYS A 134 13.33 -5.45 -3.65
CA LYS A 134 13.31 -4.31 -2.72
C LYS A 134 13.01 -4.75 -1.29
N ARG A 135 12.22 -5.81 -1.13
CA ARG A 135 11.87 -6.35 0.18
C ARG A 135 12.94 -7.26 0.76
N SER A 136 13.79 -7.85 -0.08
CA SER A 136 14.91 -8.70 0.36
C SER A 136 15.94 -7.95 1.22
N ALA A 137 16.04 -6.61 1.08
CA ALA A 137 16.96 -5.75 1.82
C ALA A 137 16.25 -4.74 2.74
N LEU A 138 15.15 -5.14 3.39
CA LEU A 138 14.42 -4.24 4.30
C LEU A 138 15.18 -3.94 5.61
N PRO A 139 15.15 -2.68 6.08
CA PRO A 139 15.49 -2.32 7.45
C PRO A 139 14.68 -3.11 8.48
N ASP A 140 15.14 -3.09 9.73
CA ASP A 140 14.37 -3.64 10.83
C ASP A 140 13.15 -2.78 11.16
N GLY A 141 12.12 -3.43 11.68
CA GLY A 141 10.86 -2.77 12.03
C GLY A 141 9.87 -3.77 12.64
N PRO A 142 8.86 -3.29 13.37
CA PRO A 142 7.92 -4.16 14.06
C PRO A 142 6.89 -4.74 13.09
N LYS A 143 6.54 -6.02 13.27
CA LYS A 143 5.31 -6.57 12.68
C LYS A 143 4.11 -5.99 13.43
N ILE A 144 3.17 -5.42 12.69
CA ILE A 144 1.92 -4.88 13.21
C ILE A 144 0.77 -5.60 12.50
N GLY A 145 -0.20 -6.09 13.26
CA GLY A 145 -1.33 -6.84 12.73
C GLY A 145 -0.99 -8.28 12.37
N SER A 146 -1.69 -8.81 11.36
CA SER A 146 -1.69 -10.25 11.07
C SER A 146 -0.69 -10.71 10.00
N ILE A 147 -0.15 -9.78 9.20
CA ILE A 147 0.77 -10.05 8.09
C ILE A 147 1.96 -9.07 8.11
N SER A 148 3.12 -9.51 7.62
CA SER A 148 4.33 -8.70 7.42
C SER A 148 4.98 -9.08 6.09
N LEU A 149 5.75 -8.15 5.50
CA LEU A 149 6.51 -8.40 4.27
C LEU A 149 8.02 -8.51 4.50
N SER A 150 8.43 -8.65 5.76
CA SER A 150 9.84 -8.86 6.09
C SER A 150 10.32 -10.21 5.55
N PRO A 151 11.49 -10.26 4.86
CA PRO A 151 12.11 -11.51 4.41
C PRO A 151 12.59 -12.37 5.57
N ARG A 152 12.71 -11.77 6.76
CA ARG A 152 13.09 -12.42 8.02
C ARG A 152 11.88 -12.96 8.79
N GLY A 153 10.67 -12.60 8.36
CA GLY A 153 9.40 -12.95 9.02
C GLY A 153 8.47 -13.75 8.11
N ASP A 154 7.28 -13.21 7.86
CA ASP A 154 6.17 -13.93 7.23
C ASP A 154 6.34 -14.18 5.72
N LEU A 155 7.15 -13.37 5.00
CA LEU A 155 7.28 -13.47 3.55
C LEU A 155 8.68 -13.96 3.16
N ARG A 156 8.81 -15.24 2.78
CA ARG A 156 10.03 -15.78 2.17
C ARG A 156 9.78 -16.08 0.71
N MET A 157 10.25 -15.21 -0.17
CA MET A 157 10.04 -15.33 -1.62
C MET A 157 11.32 -14.96 -2.37
N PRO A 158 11.70 -15.72 -3.43
CA PRO A 158 12.85 -15.39 -4.25
C PRO A 158 12.66 -14.06 -4.99
N SER A 159 13.74 -13.27 -5.11
CA SER A 159 13.72 -11.95 -5.74
C SER A 159 13.45 -11.99 -7.25
N ASP A 160 13.68 -13.15 -7.87
CA ASP A 160 13.56 -13.48 -9.29
C ASP A 160 12.31 -14.33 -9.61
N ALA A 161 11.35 -14.41 -8.67
CA ALA A 161 10.09 -15.12 -8.89
C ALA A 161 9.31 -14.52 -10.07
N SER A 162 8.84 -15.38 -10.97
CA SER A 162 7.93 -14.97 -12.06
C SER A 162 6.49 -14.91 -11.58
N TYR A 163 5.81 -13.80 -11.88
CA TYR A 163 4.38 -13.65 -11.60
C TYR A 163 3.51 -14.56 -12.49
N ASN A 164 4.05 -15.08 -13.60
CA ASN A 164 3.31 -15.98 -14.50
C ASN A 164 2.92 -17.31 -13.84
N GLY A 165 3.60 -17.73 -12.77
CA GLY A 165 3.21 -18.92 -12.02
C GLY A 165 1.96 -18.73 -11.16
N PHE A 166 1.44 -17.50 -11.07
CA PHE A 166 0.31 -17.10 -10.22
C PHE A 166 -0.76 -16.28 -10.97
N LEU A 167 -0.64 -16.18 -12.29
CA LEU A 167 -1.65 -15.64 -13.21
C LEU A 167 -2.41 -16.77 -13.87
#